data_AF-A0A1G2LDE3-F1
#
_entry.id   AF-A0A1G2LDE3-F1
#
_cell.length_a   1.000
_cell.length_b   1.000
_cell.length_c   1.000
_cell.angle_alpha   90.00
_cell.angle_beta   90.00
_cell.angle_gamma   90.00
#
_symmetry.space_group_name_H-M   'P 1'
#
loop_
_entity.id
_entity.type
_entity.pdbx_description
1 polymer ?
#
loop_
_entity_poly.entity_id
_entity_poly.type
_entity_poly.pdbx_seq_one_letter_code
_entity_poly.pdbx_strand_id
1 'polypeptide(L)'
;MRATAVGIAIGAVFGIALFAAGSAEAAAAPCWPATEGVAWPLELYTEVEYVNGLAVFHLKMSPSAMKGQLWRFSVGIFTDECYDLSPSDLYSFKHVSITPGVQRFSVRFSSPTHYAIWNDEANIPETCEECSGDIGAYPSYYEVNAKGFAFDGASGVVTLSKRIRENAPDAPTTEGTLPKPPECYAGAAWGYFFDSYEHAEYVNGLLRYHFRLRVPYNDGRSWGSKVRLMDGTCLGGDVPEFPGTYIKSFSRYFSVRFSSPTHYDIWNDETNEKETCPACSVDIPAKLHDGKPYTFFSYHGDIDGSASVVDTTPFPIEERRIRDPVLIVPGLLGSWLHNGEWELDPILHSFNNLWDALELAGYEENASLFFLGYDFRQSNVKTAQELKQKIAAIKTICGCPKVDVIAHSMGGLVARQYVQSDDYANDVDQLIFLGTPHLGSPKAYLAWEGGEMGPDIFGVTADTTLARLFRGAARHDGFASVFDYIHGKPVASLEELLPIYDYLIDESDNQIRSYSDRYPRNRFLEDLNAPVEIEQLATRGIRITNI
;
A
#
# COMPACT_ATOMS: atom_id res chain seq x y z
N MET A 1 23.07 -33.33 -46.67
CA MET A 1 23.56 -32.02 -47.15
C MET A 1 23.49 -31.08 -45.96
N ARG A 2 24.65 -30.60 -45.49
CA ARG A 2 24.83 -29.95 -44.19
C ARG A 2 24.77 -28.44 -44.38
N ALA A 3 23.90 -27.74 -43.66
CA ALA A 3 23.88 -26.27 -43.59
C ALA A 3 23.91 -25.80 -42.12
N THR A 4 24.54 -24.65 -41.86
CA THR A 4 24.84 -24.09 -40.52
C THR A 4 24.16 -22.72 -40.39
N ALA A 5 23.57 -22.39 -39.23
CA ALA A 5 22.77 -21.17 -39.00
C ALA A 5 23.51 -20.09 -38.17
N VAL A 6 23.26 -18.81 -38.46
CA VAL A 6 23.82 -17.61 -37.77
C VAL A 6 22.68 -16.61 -37.48
N GLY A 7 22.64 -16.02 -36.27
CA GLY A 7 21.59 -15.09 -35.82
C GLY A 7 22.06 -13.64 -35.64
N ILE A 8 21.17 -12.67 -35.88
CA ILE A 8 21.36 -11.23 -35.57
C ILE A 8 20.04 -10.65 -35.02
N ALA A 9 20.13 -9.89 -33.92
CA ALA A 9 19.02 -9.21 -33.24
C ALA A 9 19.03 -7.69 -33.53
N ILE A 10 17.85 -7.06 -33.65
CA ILE A 10 17.68 -5.60 -33.68
C ILE A 10 16.51 -5.22 -32.76
N GLY A 11 16.75 -4.31 -31.82
CA GLY A 11 15.75 -3.72 -30.93
C GLY A 11 15.41 -2.27 -31.31
N ALA A 12 14.19 -1.83 -30.97
CA ALA A 12 13.77 -0.43 -31.03
C ALA A 12 12.89 -0.08 -29.82
N VAL A 13 13.17 1.08 -29.22
CA VAL A 13 12.50 1.67 -28.05
C VAL A 13 11.73 2.90 -28.51
N PHE A 14 10.49 3.10 -28.04
CA PHE A 14 9.78 4.38 -28.08
C PHE A 14 9.14 4.67 -26.71
N GLY A 15 9.42 5.85 -26.17
CA GLY A 15 8.78 6.39 -24.97
C GLY A 15 7.91 7.60 -25.31
N ILE A 16 6.79 7.75 -24.62
CA ILE A 16 5.92 8.93 -24.67
C ILE A 16 5.67 9.38 -23.23
N ALA A 17 5.90 10.68 -22.97
CA ALA A 17 5.64 11.34 -21.69
C ALA A 17 4.25 12.00 -21.69
N LEU A 18 3.50 11.85 -20.60
CA LEU A 18 2.27 12.59 -20.31
C LEU A 18 2.54 13.72 -19.30
N PHE A 19 2.03 14.92 -19.56
CA PHE A 19 1.97 16.03 -18.61
C PHE A 19 0.68 15.97 -17.79
N ALA A 20 0.78 16.15 -16.47
CA ALA A 20 -0.34 16.32 -15.55
C ALA A 20 -0.70 17.80 -15.38
N ALA A 21 -2.00 18.10 -15.34
CA ALA A 21 -2.53 19.41 -14.92
C ALA A 21 -3.25 19.24 -13.57
N GLY A 22 -2.80 19.99 -12.56
CA GLY A 22 -3.40 19.99 -11.21
C GLY A 22 -4.66 20.87 -11.13
N SER A 23 -5.67 20.38 -10.43
CA SER A 23 -6.86 21.12 -10.02
C SER A 23 -6.66 21.74 -8.64
N ALA A 24 -6.99 23.02 -8.49
CA ALA A 24 -7.05 23.69 -7.18
C ALA A 24 -8.29 23.24 -6.40
N GLU A 25 -8.10 22.72 -5.18
CA GLU A 25 -9.16 22.33 -4.25
C GLU A 25 -9.86 23.56 -3.65
N ALA A 26 -11.18 23.45 -3.45
CA ALA A 26 -12.01 24.47 -2.83
C ALA A 26 -11.76 24.52 -1.31
N ALA A 27 -11.55 25.72 -0.75
CA ALA A 27 -11.37 25.91 0.69
C ALA A 27 -12.63 25.48 1.48
N ALA A 28 -12.45 24.75 2.58
CA ALA A 28 -13.52 24.32 3.47
C ALA A 28 -14.31 25.50 4.06
N ALA A 29 -15.61 25.30 4.31
CA ALA A 29 -16.47 26.30 4.95
C ALA A 29 -16.10 26.48 6.43
N PRO A 30 -16.17 27.70 6.99
CA PRO A 30 -15.88 27.93 8.41
C PRO A 30 -16.94 27.28 9.31
N CYS A 31 -16.53 26.84 10.50
CA CYS A 31 -17.43 26.23 11.48
C CYS A 31 -18.58 27.16 11.91
N TRP A 32 -18.32 28.46 11.98
CA TRP A 32 -19.33 29.49 12.21
C TRP A 32 -19.36 30.47 11.03
N PRO A 33 -20.42 30.49 10.21
CA PRO A 33 -20.55 31.46 9.13
C PRO A 33 -20.91 32.84 9.67
N ALA A 34 -20.48 33.91 8.98
CA ALA A 34 -20.75 35.30 9.39
C ALA A 34 -22.25 35.68 9.45
N THR A 35 -23.15 34.79 9.02
CA THR A 35 -24.58 35.07 8.78
C THR A 35 -25.49 34.84 9.99
N GLU A 36 -25.00 34.28 11.10
CA GLU A 36 -25.82 33.98 12.29
C GLU A 36 -25.37 34.80 13.52
N GLY A 37 -26.11 35.88 13.85
CA GLY A 37 -25.99 36.56 15.16
C GLY A 37 -26.29 38.07 15.21
N VAL A 38 -27.58 38.42 15.29
CA VAL A 38 -28.22 39.67 15.81
C VAL A 38 -27.49 41.01 15.59
N ALA A 39 -27.91 41.70 14.52
CA ALA A 39 -27.62 43.11 14.26
C ALA A 39 -28.40 44.05 15.21
N TRP A 40 -27.82 45.25 15.38
CA TRP A 40 -28.16 46.39 16.26
C TRP A 40 -27.32 46.45 17.56
N PRO A 41 -26.51 47.50 17.79
CA PRO A 41 -26.26 48.63 16.91
C PRO A 41 -25.12 48.35 15.93
N LEU A 42 -24.33 47.28 15.97
CA LEU A 42 -23.13 47.14 15.12
C LEU A 42 -23.46 46.98 13.61
N GLU A 43 -22.69 47.64 12.72
CA GLU A 43 -22.73 47.36 11.28
C GLU A 43 -22.00 46.03 11.04
N LEU A 44 -22.62 45.07 10.32
CA LEU A 44 -22.00 43.78 9.96
C LEU A 44 -20.79 44.03 9.05
N TYR A 45 -19.64 44.33 9.65
CA TYR A 45 -18.33 44.33 9.02
C TYR A 45 -17.44 43.45 9.90
N THR A 46 -17.36 42.17 9.52
CA THR A 46 -16.41 41.23 10.09
C THR A 46 -15.43 40.87 8.97
N GLU A 47 -14.20 41.36 9.11
CA GLU A 47 -13.10 41.02 8.22
C GLU A 47 -12.05 40.29 9.06
N VAL A 48 -11.49 39.22 8.50
CA VAL A 48 -10.38 38.51 9.14
C VAL A 48 -9.18 38.62 8.23
N GLU A 49 -8.09 39.17 8.76
CA GLU A 49 -6.79 39.19 8.10
C GLU A 49 -5.76 38.40 8.94
N TYR A 50 -4.60 38.15 8.36
CA TYR A 50 -3.46 37.55 9.07
C TYR A 50 -2.31 38.54 9.13
N VAL A 51 -1.96 38.99 10.33
CA VAL A 51 -0.81 39.88 10.56
C VAL A 51 0.29 39.08 11.22
N ASN A 52 1.47 39.03 10.59
CA ASN A 52 2.58 38.15 11.00
C ASN A 52 2.16 36.68 11.12
N GLY A 53 1.23 36.23 10.26
CA GLY A 53 0.70 34.87 10.23
C GLY A 53 -0.29 34.52 11.35
N LEU A 54 -0.77 35.50 12.12
CA LEU A 54 -1.77 35.33 13.18
C LEU A 54 -3.06 36.09 12.87
N ALA A 55 -4.19 35.48 13.21
CA ALA A 55 -5.51 36.00 12.91
C ALA A 55 -5.77 37.35 13.63
N VAL A 56 -6.33 38.28 12.88
CA VAL A 56 -6.87 39.55 13.36
C VAL A 56 -8.31 39.64 12.92
N PHE A 57 -9.21 39.69 13.89
CA PHE A 57 -10.64 39.83 13.65
C PHE A 57 -11.01 41.30 13.77
N HIS A 58 -11.35 41.96 12.67
CA HIS A 58 -11.82 43.34 12.66
C HIS A 58 -13.32 43.41 12.88
N LEU A 59 -13.73 44.35 13.72
CA LEU A 59 -15.11 44.63 14.08
C LEU A 59 -15.39 46.12 13.91
N LYS A 60 -16.61 46.45 13.49
CA LYS A 60 -17.06 47.84 13.33
C LYS A 60 -18.31 48.14 14.15
N MET A 61 -18.25 49.19 14.94
CA MET A 61 -19.37 49.72 15.69
C MET A 61 -20.16 50.75 14.89
N SER A 62 -21.50 50.74 15.03
CA SER A 62 -22.26 51.88 14.54
C SER A 62 -22.21 53.06 15.50
N PRO A 63 -22.55 54.26 15.02
CA PRO A 63 -22.47 55.45 15.82
C PRO A 63 -23.32 55.47 17.10
N SER A 64 -24.42 54.71 17.16
CA SER A 64 -25.27 54.64 18.35
C SER A 64 -24.67 53.80 19.48
N ALA A 65 -23.70 52.93 19.18
CA ALA A 65 -22.98 52.08 20.14
C ALA A 65 -21.74 52.74 20.79
N MET A 66 -21.28 53.89 20.26
CA MET A 66 -20.02 54.56 20.64
C MET A 66 -20.05 55.30 22.00
N LYS A 67 -20.92 54.91 22.94
CA LYS A 67 -21.19 55.67 24.19
C LYS A 67 -20.32 55.27 25.39
N GLY A 68 -19.21 54.56 25.19
CA GLY A 68 -18.37 54.06 26.29
C GLY A 68 -19.07 52.99 27.15
N GLN A 69 -19.97 52.23 26.54
CA GLN A 69 -20.70 51.15 27.19
C GLN A 69 -19.76 49.96 27.47
N LEU A 70 -20.03 49.24 28.56
CA LEU A 70 -19.35 47.98 28.87
C LEU A 70 -19.81 46.87 27.91
N TRP A 71 -18.87 46.04 27.48
CA TRP A 71 -19.08 44.88 26.62
C TRP A 71 -18.71 43.59 27.35
N ARG A 72 -19.39 42.51 27.02
CA ARG A 72 -19.05 41.13 27.39
C ARG A 72 -18.40 40.48 26.18
N PHE A 73 -17.13 40.14 26.26
CA PHE A 73 -16.35 39.58 25.18
C PHE A 73 -15.90 38.14 25.49
N SER A 74 -15.88 37.28 24.49
CA SER A 74 -15.34 35.92 24.58
C SER A 74 -14.74 35.51 23.24
N VAL A 75 -13.76 34.61 23.29
CA VAL A 75 -13.23 33.93 22.11
C VAL A 75 -13.87 32.56 22.06
N GLY A 76 -14.64 32.29 21.00
CA GLY A 76 -15.16 30.96 20.75
C GLY A 76 -14.11 30.05 20.16
N ILE A 77 -14.18 28.76 20.47
CA ILE A 77 -13.21 27.74 20.05
C ILE A 77 -13.98 26.58 19.45
N PHE A 78 -13.61 26.17 18.25
CA PHE A 78 -14.30 25.14 17.46
C PHE A 78 -13.31 24.05 17.06
N THR A 79 -13.72 22.80 17.23
CA THR A 79 -12.95 21.65 16.73
C THR A 79 -13.01 21.55 15.21
N ASP A 80 -12.24 20.63 14.64
CA ASP A 80 -12.29 20.20 13.24
C ASP A 80 -13.67 19.64 12.83
N GLU A 81 -14.45 19.12 13.78
CA GLU A 81 -15.83 18.68 13.58
C GLU A 81 -16.85 19.80 13.90
N CYS A 82 -16.38 21.04 14.05
CA CYS A 82 -17.16 22.22 14.37
C CYS A 82 -17.97 22.13 15.68
N TYR A 83 -17.47 21.36 16.65
CA TYR A 83 -18.03 21.35 17.99
C TYR A 83 -17.60 22.62 18.75
N ASP A 84 -18.57 23.41 19.21
CA ASP A 84 -18.31 24.66 19.96
C ASP A 84 -17.92 24.35 21.41
N LEU A 85 -16.67 24.69 21.78
CA LEU A 85 -16.11 24.56 23.12
C LEU A 85 -16.22 25.83 23.95
N SER A 86 -16.85 26.88 23.42
CA SER A 86 -17.09 28.11 24.16
C SER A 86 -17.91 27.82 25.42
N PRO A 87 -17.56 28.39 26.57
CA PRO A 87 -18.42 28.32 27.73
C PRO A 87 -19.78 28.97 27.41
N SER A 88 -20.87 28.25 27.73
CA SER A 88 -22.25 28.68 27.44
C SER A 88 -22.78 29.77 28.39
N ASP A 89 -22.10 29.96 29.53
CA ASP A 89 -22.54 30.89 30.57
C ASP A 89 -21.99 32.30 30.35
N LEU A 90 -22.88 33.30 30.32
CA LEU A 90 -22.53 34.72 30.19
C LEU A 90 -21.56 35.25 31.27
N TYR A 91 -21.40 34.54 32.39
CA TYR A 91 -20.45 34.86 33.47
C TYR A 91 -18.99 34.58 33.10
N SER A 92 -18.74 33.79 32.05
CA SER A 92 -17.39 33.50 31.55
C SER A 92 -16.87 34.58 30.58
N PHE A 93 -17.72 35.53 30.21
CA PHE A 93 -17.35 36.61 29.31
C PHE A 93 -16.58 37.70 30.06
N LYS A 94 -15.55 38.21 29.40
CA LYS A 94 -14.74 39.32 29.87
C LYS A 94 -15.45 40.65 29.70
N HIS A 95 -15.45 41.47 30.74
CA HIS A 95 -15.89 42.85 30.78
C HIS A 95 -14.88 43.77 30.11
N VAL A 96 -15.17 44.13 28.86
CA VAL A 96 -14.34 44.96 28.01
C VAL A 96 -14.92 46.36 27.92
N SER A 97 -14.06 47.38 27.97
CA SER A 97 -14.43 48.76 27.69
C SER A 97 -13.66 49.25 26.47
N ILE A 98 -14.37 49.55 25.38
CA ILE A 98 -13.81 50.17 24.18
C ILE A 98 -13.79 51.69 24.38
N THR A 99 -12.73 52.36 23.96
CA THR A 99 -12.59 53.81 24.12
C THR A 99 -13.79 54.55 23.46
N PRO A 100 -14.45 55.50 24.16
CA PRO A 100 -15.61 56.20 23.59
C PRO A 100 -15.27 56.90 22.26
N GLY A 101 -16.15 56.77 21.27
CA GLY A 101 -15.95 57.36 19.94
C GLY A 101 -15.18 56.49 18.94
N VAL A 102 -14.62 55.35 19.36
CA VAL A 102 -13.97 54.38 18.45
C VAL A 102 -15.04 53.62 17.65
N GLN A 103 -14.92 53.64 16.33
CA GLN A 103 -15.77 52.87 15.43
C GLN A 103 -15.15 51.54 15.02
N ARG A 104 -13.82 51.48 14.89
CA ARG A 104 -13.11 50.27 14.43
C ARG A 104 -12.21 49.74 15.52
N PHE A 105 -12.43 48.47 15.86
CA PHE A 105 -11.60 47.76 16.81
C PHE A 105 -11.35 46.35 16.31
N SER A 106 -10.29 45.72 16.80
CA SER A 106 -9.95 44.37 16.40
C SER A 106 -9.55 43.50 17.58
N VAL A 107 -9.69 42.20 17.40
CA VAL A 107 -9.18 41.18 18.32
C VAL A 107 -7.96 40.58 17.64
N ARG A 108 -6.79 40.88 18.18
CA ARG A 108 -5.49 40.53 17.58
C ARG A 108 -4.81 39.45 18.41
N PHE A 109 -4.44 38.35 17.77
CA PHE A 109 -3.59 37.33 18.39
C PHE A 109 -2.12 37.73 18.29
N SER A 110 -1.41 37.72 19.43
CA SER A 110 0.05 37.91 19.48
C SER A 110 0.81 36.58 19.60
N SER A 111 0.10 35.52 19.99
CA SER A 111 0.52 34.13 19.93
C SER A 111 -0.72 33.24 19.71
N PRO A 112 -0.58 31.93 19.45
CA PRO A 112 -1.73 31.02 19.39
C PRO A 112 -2.55 30.93 20.67
N THR A 113 -2.03 31.43 21.79
CA THR A 113 -2.69 31.35 23.10
C THR A 113 -3.03 32.70 23.68
N HIS A 114 -2.65 33.82 23.06
CA HIS A 114 -2.85 35.16 23.64
C HIS A 114 -3.46 36.11 22.63
N TYR A 115 -4.51 36.83 23.06
CA TYR A 115 -5.16 37.88 22.29
C TYR A 115 -5.27 39.18 23.07
N ALA A 116 -5.35 40.28 22.35
CA ALA A 116 -5.69 41.59 22.88
C ALA A 116 -6.67 42.32 21.96
N ILE A 117 -7.47 43.20 22.54
CA ILE A 117 -8.41 44.06 21.84
C ILE A 117 -7.69 45.38 21.52
N TRP A 118 -7.80 45.83 20.27
CA TRP A 118 -7.11 46.99 19.74
C TRP A 118 -8.08 48.04 19.26
N ASN A 119 -7.76 49.30 19.54
CA ASN A 119 -8.32 50.44 18.86
C ASN A 119 -7.62 50.58 17.50
N ASP A 120 -8.34 50.31 16.40
CA ASP A 120 -7.75 50.32 15.06
C ASP A 120 -7.48 51.74 14.56
N GLU A 121 -8.20 52.75 15.06
CA GLU A 121 -8.04 54.15 14.65
C GLU A 121 -6.77 54.77 15.23
N ALA A 122 -6.45 54.46 16.49
CA ALA A 122 -5.23 54.89 17.15
C ALA A 122 -4.08 53.88 16.99
N ASN A 123 -4.38 52.67 16.50
CA ASN A 123 -3.48 51.53 16.39
C ASN A 123 -2.71 51.25 17.71
N ILE A 124 -3.47 51.16 18.80
CA ILE A 124 -2.97 50.83 20.15
C ILE A 124 -3.91 49.81 20.81
N PRO A 125 -3.42 48.95 21.72
CA PRO A 125 -4.28 48.08 22.51
C PRO A 125 -5.19 48.90 23.44
N GLU A 126 -6.41 48.43 23.64
CA GLU A 126 -7.33 49.00 24.64
C GLU A 126 -6.82 48.73 26.06
N THR A 127 -7.00 49.68 26.97
CA THR A 127 -6.34 49.68 28.30
C THR A 127 -7.20 49.09 29.42
N CYS A 128 -8.31 48.41 29.10
CA CYS A 128 -9.16 47.83 30.13
C CYS A 128 -8.58 46.51 30.70
N GLU A 129 -8.88 46.19 31.97
CA GLU A 129 -8.29 45.04 32.69
C GLU A 129 -8.49 43.71 31.95
N GLU A 130 -9.64 43.54 31.29
CA GLU A 130 -9.98 42.30 30.59
C GLU A 130 -9.94 42.45 29.05
N CYS A 131 -9.30 43.51 28.53
CA CYS A 131 -9.09 43.76 27.10
C CYS A 131 -8.02 42.84 26.49
N SER A 132 -7.36 42.01 27.28
CA SER A 132 -6.46 40.95 26.82
C SER A 132 -6.72 39.65 27.57
N GLY A 133 -6.34 38.52 26.98
CA GLY A 133 -6.53 37.23 27.61
C GLY A 133 -5.76 36.11 26.96
N ASP A 134 -5.60 35.05 27.75
CA ASP A 134 -5.09 33.78 27.26
C ASP A 134 -6.24 32.81 26.95
N ILE A 135 -6.04 31.97 25.95
CA ILE A 135 -6.83 30.78 25.65
C ILE A 135 -5.95 29.54 25.79
N GLY A 136 -6.58 28.35 25.84
CA GLY A 136 -5.85 27.08 25.85
C GLY A 136 -4.93 26.92 24.63
N ALA A 137 -3.90 26.09 24.78
CA ALA A 137 -2.99 25.72 23.69
C ALA A 137 -3.64 24.70 22.76
N TYR A 138 -4.73 25.09 22.10
CA TYR A 138 -5.48 24.23 21.21
C TYR A 138 -4.68 23.85 19.95
N PRO A 139 -4.98 22.69 19.36
CA PRO A 139 -4.37 22.28 18.09
C PRO A 139 -4.57 23.32 17.00
N SER A 140 -3.56 23.53 16.15
CA SER A 140 -3.57 24.67 15.22
C SER A 140 -4.67 24.62 14.15
N TYR A 141 -5.25 23.44 13.91
CA TYR A 141 -6.36 23.23 12.99
C TYR A 141 -7.72 23.68 13.56
N TYR A 142 -7.80 23.95 14.88
CA TYR A 142 -9.00 24.50 15.50
C TYR A 142 -9.28 25.90 14.99
N GLU A 143 -10.56 26.23 14.89
CA GLU A 143 -10.99 27.58 14.55
C GLU A 143 -11.38 28.35 15.80
N VAL A 144 -11.20 29.67 15.74
CA VAL A 144 -11.69 30.60 16.75
C VAL A 144 -12.56 31.66 16.12
N ASN A 145 -13.46 32.23 16.92
CA ASN A 145 -14.16 33.46 16.56
C ASN A 145 -14.20 34.44 17.73
N ALA A 146 -14.49 35.70 17.42
CA ALA A 146 -14.71 36.75 18.41
C ALA A 146 -16.23 36.91 18.65
N LYS A 147 -16.64 36.83 19.91
CA LYS A 147 -18.04 37.02 20.35
C LYS A 147 -18.09 38.22 21.31
N GLY A 148 -18.97 39.19 21.06
CA GLY A 148 -19.15 40.38 21.89
C GLY A 148 -20.62 40.69 22.12
N PHE A 149 -21.02 41.02 23.35
CA PHE A 149 -22.39 41.43 23.69
C PHE A 149 -22.38 42.70 24.52
N ALA A 150 -23.19 43.69 24.18
CA ALA A 150 -23.30 44.90 24.98
C ALA A 150 -24.18 44.64 26.22
N PHE A 151 -23.91 45.33 27.33
CA PHE A 151 -24.65 45.14 28.59
C PHE A 151 -26.14 45.50 28.56
N ASP A 152 -26.62 46.11 27.48
CA ASP A 152 -28.06 46.36 27.27
C ASP A 152 -28.84 45.09 26.93
N GLY A 153 -28.15 43.96 26.70
CA GLY A 153 -28.75 42.65 26.47
C GLY A 153 -29.44 42.49 25.11
N ALA A 154 -29.44 43.53 24.27
CA ALA A 154 -30.08 43.53 22.96
C ALA A 154 -29.07 43.49 21.81
N SER A 155 -27.78 43.68 22.11
CA SER A 155 -26.74 43.99 21.13
C SER A 155 -25.62 42.96 21.15
N GLY A 156 -25.30 42.35 20.00
CA GLY A 156 -24.24 41.34 19.89
C GLY A 156 -23.45 41.43 18.60
N VAL A 157 -22.28 40.79 18.58
CA VAL A 157 -21.48 40.49 17.40
C VAL A 157 -20.81 39.14 17.55
N VAL A 158 -20.83 38.37 16.48
CA VAL A 158 -20.10 37.12 16.37
C VAL A 158 -19.41 37.14 15.01
N THR A 159 -18.10 36.97 14.99
CA THR A 159 -17.35 36.87 13.73
C THR A 159 -17.50 35.48 13.13
N LEU A 160 -17.19 35.35 11.84
CA LEU A 160 -16.89 34.05 11.28
C LEU A 160 -15.71 33.41 12.02
N SER A 161 -15.65 32.07 12.02
CA SER A 161 -14.55 31.33 12.60
C SER A 161 -13.38 31.16 11.62
N LYS A 162 -12.15 31.24 12.15
CA LYS A 162 -10.90 31.00 11.41
C LYS A 162 -9.86 30.36 12.29
N ARG A 163 -8.96 29.59 11.68
CA ARG A 163 -7.72 29.13 12.34
C ARG A 163 -6.90 30.34 12.77
N ILE A 164 -6.28 30.25 13.95
CA ILE A 164 -5.44 31.34 14.47
C ILE A 164 -4.22 31.57 13.58
N ARG A 165 -3.69 30.54 12.92
CA ARG A 165 -2.57 30.64 11.98
C ARG A 165 -3.05 30.52 10.54
N GLU A 166 -2.50 31.35 9.65
CA GLU A 166 -2.90 31.45 8.24
C GLU A 166 -2.76 30.12 7.48
N ASN A 167 -1.64 29.42 7.71
CA ASN A 167 -1.32 28.16 7.04
C ASN A 167 -1.25 27.01 8.05
N ALA A 168 -2.16 26.98 9.02
CA ALA A 168 -2.25 25.85 9.93
C ALA A 168 -2.61 24.58 9.15
N PRO A 169 -1.94 23.44 9.41
CA PRO A 169 -2.29 22.15 8.80
C PRO A 169 -3.72 21.77 9.14
N ASP A 170 -4.30 20.86 8.36
CA ASP A 170 -5.57 20.22 8.70
C ASP A 170 -5.40 19.24 9.88
N ALA A 171 -6.52 18.78 10.43
CA ALA A 171 -6.50 17.73 11.44
C ALA A 171 -5.88 16.45 10.86
N PRO A 172 -5.06 15.70 11.63
CA PRO A 172 -4.38 14.50 11.16
C PRO A 172 -5.34 13.30 11.09
N THR A 173 -6.36 13.42 10.23
CA THR A 173 -7.30 12.34 9.93
C THR A 173 -6.75 11.43 8.84
N THR A 174 -6.95 10.12 8.99
CA THR A 174 -6.52 9.09 8.04
C THR A 174 -7.74 8.60 7.26
N GLU A 175 -7.61 8.46 5.95
CA GLU A 175 -8.65 7.82 5.13
C GLU A 175 -8.40 6.30 5.04
N GLY A 176 -9.45 5.52 5.32
CA GLY A 176 -9.37 4.05 5.26
C GLY A 176 -8.68 3.41 6.48
N THR A 177 -8.96 2.12 6.70
CA THR A 177 -8.42 1.32 7.80
C THR A 177 -8.19 -0.10 7.31
N LEU A 178 -7.24 -0.83 7.92
CA LEU A 178 -7.01 -2.24 7.60
C LEU A 178 -8.32 -3.05 7.70
N PRO A 179 -8.56 -4.01 6.79
CA PRO A 179 -9.71 -4.89 6.89
C PRO A 179 -9.56 -5.80 8.11
N LYS A 180 -10.56 -5.79 9.00
CA LYS A 180 -10.62 -6.65 10.20
C LYS A 180 -10.31 -8.11 9.83
N PRO A 181 -9.37 -8.79 10.51
CA PRO A 181 -9.12 -10.22 10.31
C PRO A 181 -10.41 -11.04 10.51
N PRO A 182 -10.69 -12.05 9.66
CA PRO A 182 -11.92 -12.83 9.75
C PRO A 182 -12.14 -13.47 11.12
N GLU A 183 -11.06 -13.90 11.77
CA GLU A 183 -11.05 -14.61 13.06
C GLU A 183 -11.29 -13.67 14.25
N CYS A 184 -11.12 -12.36 14.05
CA CYS A 184 -11.11 -11.38 15.12
C CYS A 184 -12.41 -10.57 15.25
N TYR A 185 -12.63 -10.00 16.44
CA TYR A 185 -13.73 -9.06 16.70
C TYR A 185 -13.38 -7.65 16.20
N ALA A 186 -14.40 -6.82 15.96
CA ALA A 186 -14.20 -5.42 15.64
C ALA A 186 -13.99 -4.61 16.92
N GLY A 187 -13.10 -3.63 16.86
CA GLY A 187 -12.88 -2.68 17.95
C GLY A 187 -14.12 -1.88 18.28
N ALA A 188 -14.16 -1.34 19.50
CA ALA A 188 -15.25 -0.52 20.00
C ALA A 188 -14.72 0.51 21.00
N ALA A 189 -15.37 1.67 21.05
CA ALA A 189 -15.15 2.66 22.08
C ALA A 189 -16.48 3.19 22.62
N TRP A 190 -16.52 3.52 23.90
CA TRP A 190 -17.71 4.10 24.55
C TRP A 190 -17.34 5.02 25.71
N GLY A 191 -18.36 5.74 26.19
CA GLY A 191 -18.23 6.71 27.26
C GLY A 191 -17.90 8.10 26.74
N TYR A 192 -17.32 8.92 27.61
CA TYR A 192 -17.20 10.35 27.40
C TYR A 192 -15.80 10.79 26.93
N PHE A 193 -14.77 9.93 27.04
CA PHE A 193 -13.37 10.28 26.83
C PHE A 193 -12.82 9.77 25.49
N PHE A 194 -13.00 8.48 25.18
CA PHE A 194 -12.56 7.89 23.91
C PHE A 194 -13.61 8.03 22.80
N ASP A 195 -13.16 8.36 21.60
CA ASP A 195 -13.98 8.33 20.38
C ASP A 195 -13.91 6.94 19.73
N SER A 196 -14.91 6.59 18.93
CA SER A 196 -14.93 5.37 18.10
C SER A 196 -14.05 5.47 16.84
N TYR A 197 -13.34 6.59 16.66
CA TYR A 197 -12.34 6.75 15.62
C TYR A 197 -11.15 5.82 15.86
N GLU A 198 -11.12 4.71 15.12
CA GLU A 198 -10.02 3.75 15.06
C GLU A 198 -9.61 3.58 13.60
N HIS A 199 -8.35 3.88 13.29
CA HIS A 199 -7.74 3.59 11.99
C HIS A 199 -6.46 2.80 12.19
N ALA A 200 -6.31 1.69 11.48
CA ALA A 200 -5.10 0.89 11.50
C ALA A 200 -4.44 0.90 10.12
N GLU A 201 -3.12 0.93 10.09
CA GLU A 201 -2.29 0.83 8.88
C GLU A 201 -0.97 0.10 9.17
N TYR A 202 -0.29 -0.34 8.11
CA TYR A 202 1.09 -0.82 8.18
C TYR A 202 2.04 0.23 7.62
N VAL A 203 3.01 0.68 8.42
CA VAL A 203 4.06 1.60 7.99
C VAL A 203 5.40 0.91 8.15
N ASN A 204 6.14 0.77 7.04
CA ASN A 204 7.36 -0.03 6.97
C ASN A 204 7.18 -1.49 7.46
N GLY A 205 6.00 -2.06 7.21
CA GLY A 205 5.67 -3.43 7.61
C GLY A 205 5.29 -3.61 9.09
N LEU A 206 5.20 -2.53 9.87
CA LEU A 206 4.81 -2.55 11.28
C LEU A 206 3.48 -1.82 11.50
N LEU A 207 2.69 -2.35 12.42
CA LEU A 207 1.35 -1.88 12.75
C LEU A 207 1.38 -0.48 13.36
N ARG A 208 0.40 0.33 12.97
CA ARG A 208 0.09 1.62 13.58
C ARG A 208 -1.42 1.73 13.76
N TYR A 209 -1.85 2.11 14.96
CA TYR A 209 -3.23 2.52 15.22
C TYR A 209 -3.31 4.03 15.43
N HIS A 210 -4.35 4.65 14.91
CA HIS A 210 -4.72 6.03 15.16
C HIS A 210 -6.04 6.09 15.93
N PHE A 211 -6.10 7.03 16.85
CA PHE A 211 -7.19 7.23 17.79
C PHE A 211 -7.57 8.70 17.89
N ARG A 212 -8.76 8.94 18.44
CA ARG A 212 -9.23 10.28 18.76
C ARG A 212 -9.85 10.32 20.15
N LEU A 213 -9.56 11.40 20.88
CA LEU A 213 -10.24 11.74 22.12
C LEU A 213 -11.45 12.66 21.86
N ARG A 214 -12.46 12.51 22.71
CA ARG A 214 -13.64 13.38 22.76
C ARG A 214 -13.31 14.65 23.52
N VAL A 215 -13.90 15.73 23.05
CA VAL A 215 -13.90 17.04 23.72
C VAL A 215 -15.17 17.19 24.57
N PRO A 216 -15.15 17.98 25.66
CA PRO A 216 -14.05 18.81 26.18
C PRO A 216 -13.10 18.06 27.14
N TYR A 217 -13.15 16.73 27.18
CA TYR A 217 -12.51 15.93 28.24
C TYR A 217 -11.03 15.63 28.02
N ASN A 218 -10.46 16.07 26.90
CA ASN A 218 -9.05 15.91 26.55
C ASN A 218 -8.14 16.88 27.33
N ASP A 219 -8.28 16.93 28.64
CA ASP A 219 -7.59 17.87 29.54
C ASP A 219 -6.18 17.41 29.96
N GLY A 220 -5.69 16.29 29.42
CA GLY A 220 -4.37 15.73 29.71
C GLY A 220 -4.33 14.83 30.95
N ARG A 221 -5.48 14.49 31.53
CA ARG A 221 -5.56 13.43 32.55
C ARG A 221 -5.08 12.09 32.00
N SER A 222 -4.53 11.27 32.88
CA SER A 222 -4.06 9.94 32.51
C SER A 222 -5.16 8.88 32.53
N TRP A 223 -5.09 7.92 31.61
CA TRP A 223 -5.89 6.70 31.59
C TRP A 223 -5.00 5.46 31.88
N GLY A 224 -5.64 4.32 32.14
CA GLY A 224 -4.98 3.02 32.19
C GLY A 224 -4.92 2.42 30.79
N SER A 225 -3.77 1.90 30.39
CA SER A 225 -3.64 1.17 29.12
C SER A 225 -3.29 -0.29 29.36
N LYS A 226 -3.76 -1.16 28.47
CA LYS A 226 -3.46 -2.59 28.48
C LYS A 226 -3.24 -3.05 27.05
N VAL A 227 -2.50 -4.13 26.88
CA VAL A 227 -2.37 -4.80 25.59
C VAL A 227 -2.89 -6.21 25.71
N ARG A 228 -3.54 -6.72 24.67
CA ARG A 228 -3.97 -8.11 24.57
C ARG A 228 -3.18 -8.77 23.45
N LEU A 229 -2.40 -9.78 23.79
CA LEU A 229 -1.63 -10.59 22.84
C LEU A 229 -2.37 -11.90 22.61
N MET A 230 -2.84 -12.17 21.39
CA MET A 230 -3.74 -13.29 21.09
C MET A 230 -3.13 -14.28 20.10
N ASP A 231 -3.51 -15.55 20.20
CA ASP A 231 -3.06 -16.57 19.27
C ASP A 231 -3.74 -16.46 17.88
N GLY A 232 -3.42 -17.37 16.96
CA GLY A 232 -3.97 -17.37 15.59
C GLY A 232 -5.50 -17.57 15.50
N THR A 233 -6.18 -17.90 16.60
CA THR A 233 -7.65 -17.97 16.67
C THR A 233 -8.29 -16.69 17.20
N CYS A 234 -7.48 -15.65 17.46
CA CYS A 234 -7.90 -14.40 18.10
C CYS A 234 -8.50 -14.61 19.51
N LEU A 235 -8.06 -15.68 20.19
CA LEU A 235 -8.47 -16.05 21.55
C LEU A 235 -7.23 -16.29 22.43
N GLY A 236 -7.45 -16.30 23.75
CA GLY A 236 -6.39 -16.40 24.74
C GLY A 236 -5.48 -15.17 24.75
N GLY A 237 -4.87 -14.84 25.89
CA GLY A 237 -3.86 -13.79 25.87
C GLY A 237 -3.35 -13.32 27.22
N ASP A 238 -2.12 -12.84 27.20
CA ASP A 238 -1.56 -12.06 28.29
C ASP A 238 -2.11 -10.63 28.20
N VAL A 239 -2.42 -10.06 29.37
CA VAL A 239 -2.91 -8.69 29.50
C VAL A 239 -1.95 -7.86 30.37
N PRO A 240 -0.76 -7.51 29.86
CA PRO A 240 0.09 -6.53 30.55
C PRO A 240 -0.66 -5.21 30.73
N GLU A 241 -0.67 -4.69 31.96
CA GLU A 241 -1.29 -3.42 32.32
C GLU A 241 -0.24 -2.34 32.54
N PHE A 242 -0.47 -1.17 31.95
CA PHE A 242 0.44 -0.02 31.98
C PHE A 242 -0.37 1.23 32.39
N PRO A 243 -0.38 1.58 33.68
CA PRO A 243 -1.08 2.75 34.16
C PRO A 243 -0.32 4.04 33.83
N GLY A 244 -1.07 5.13 33.69
CA GLY A 244 -0.48 6.47 33.56
C GLY A 244 -0.21 6.87 32.11
N THR A 245 -0.97 6.34 31.15
CA THR A 245 -0.92 6.83 29.76
C THR A 245 -1.61 8.18 29.69
N TYR A 246 -0.98 9.20 29.10
CA TYR A 246 -1.63 10.47 28.80
C TYR A 246 -1.05 11.05 27.52
N ILE A 247 -1.83 11.90 26.86
CA ILE A 247 -1.36 12.78 25.78
C ILE A 247 -1.45 14.23 26.26
N LYS A 248 -0.72 15.13 25.61
CA LYS A 248 -0.73 16.56 25.93
C LYS A 248 -2.16 17.13 25.92
N SER A 249 -2.49 17.94 26.93
CA SER A 249 -3.80 18.59 27.06
C SER A 249 -4.23 19.32 25.78
N PHE A 250 -5.53 19.29 25.50
CA PHE A 250 -6.21 19.79 24.31
C PHE A 250 -5.91 19.05 23.00
N SER A 251 -4.96 18.11 22.98
CA SER A 251 -4.76 17.24 21.82
C SER A 251 -5.91 16.25 21.69
N ARG A 252 -6.30 15.90 20.48
CA ARG A 252 -7.33 14.90 20.20
C ARG A 252 -6.76 13.65 19.56
N TYR A 253 -5.87 13.81 18.60
CA TYR A 253 -5.38 12.70 17.79
C TYR A 253 -4.07 12.14 18.33
N PHE A 254 -4.03 10.83 18.51
CA PHE A 254 -2.84 10.13 18.95
C PHE A 254 -2.75 8.76 18.29
N SER A 255 -1.56 8.19 18.23
CA SER A 255 -1.35 6.86 17.66
C SER A 255 -0.49 5.97 18.53
N VAL A 256 -0.73 4.66 18.43
CA VAL A 256 0.16 3.61 18.90
C VAL A 256 1.00 3.19 17.70
N ARG A 257 2.32 3.43 17.75
CA ARG A 257 3.25 3.15 16.64
C ARG A 257 4.27 2.10 17.04
N PHE A 258 4.29 0.96 16.35
CA PHE A 258 5.34 -0.03 16.54
C PHE A 258 6.65 0.39 15.89
N SER A 259 7.76 0.21 16.61
CA SER A 259 9.12 0.40 16.09
C SER A 259 9.88 -0.93 15.96
N SER A 260 9.37 -1.99 16.59
CA SER A 260 9.77 -3.38 16.41
C SER A 260 8.61 -4.30 16.80
N PRO A 261 8.64 -5.61 16.52
CA PRO A 261 7.58 -6.54 16.94
C PRO A 261 7.33 -6.59 18.45
N THR A 262 8.26 -6.08 19.26
CA THR A 262 8.20 -6.11 20.73
C THR A 262 8.19 -4.73 21.38
N HIS A 263 8.06 -3.65 20.61
CA HIS A 263 8.09 -2.29 21.16
C HIS A 263 7.17 -1.35 20.40
N TYR A 264 6.36 -0.59 21.14
CA TYR A 264 5.57 0.49 20.60
C TYR A 264 5.66 1.75 21.44
N ASP A 265 5.35 2.87 20.80
CA ASP A 265 5.28 4.18 21.41
C ASP A 265 3.92 4.84 21.18
N ILE A 266 3.49 5.69 22.10
CA ILE A 266 2.35 6.59 21.93
C ILE A 266 2.86 7.90 21.35
N TRP A 267 2.21 8.36 20.29
CA TRP A 267 2.55 9.58 19.57
C TRP A 267 1.39 10.56 19.55
N ASN A 268 1.71 11.84 19.67
CA ASN A 268 0.81 12.93 19.37
C ASN A 268 0.79 13.13 17.84
N ASP A 269 -0.33 12.84 17.19
CA ASP A 269 -0.41 12.91 15.73
C ASP A 269 -0.49 14.35 15.22
N GLU A 270 -0.83 15.31 16.10
CA GLU A 270 -0.98 16.72 15.75
C GLU A 270 0.36 17.45 15.71
N THR A 271 1.27 17.11 16.62
CA THR A 271 2.66 17.61 16.61
C THR A 271 3.62 16.66 15.91
N ASN A 272 3.19 15.42 15.65
CA ASN A 272 4.03 14.32 15.19
C ASN A 272 5.25 14.10 16.10
N GLU A 273 5.02 14.13 17.41
CA GLU A 273 6.04 13.91 18.45
C GLU A 273 5.64 12.75 19.35
N LYS A 274 6.63 12.01 19.85
CA LYS A 274 6.42 10.94 20.83
C LYS A 274 5.98 11.54 22.18
N GLU A 275 4.92 10.99 22.76
CA GLU A 275 4.45 11.41 24.07
C GLU A 275 5.37 10.91 25.18
N THR A 276 5.50 11.69 26.25
CA THR A 276 6.37 11.39 27.38
C THR A 276 5.52 11.14 28.61
N CYS A 277 5.07 9.90 28.80
CA CYS A 277 4.30 9.45 29.97
C CYS A 277 4.79 8.08 30.46
N PRO A 278 4.47 7.66 31.70
CA PRO A 278 4.88 6.35 32.25
C PRO A 278 4.60 5.14 31.34
N ALA A 279 3.52 5.19 30.57
CA ALA A 279 3.06 4.11 29.70
C ALA A 279 3.00 4.53 28.21
N CYS A 280 3.86 5.47 27.79
CA CYS A 280 3.93 5.95 26.39
C CYS A 280 5.03 5.29 25.57
N SER A 281 5.89 4.48 26.18
CA SER A 281 6.93 3.71 25.50
C SER A 281 7.02 2.35 26.18
N VAL A 282 6.59 1.31 25.48
CA VAL A 282 6.23 0.03 26.09
C VAL A 282 6.88 -1.11 25.34
N ASP A 283 7.65 -1.91 26.08
CA ASP A 283 8.11 -3.22 25.63
C ASP A 283 7.04 -4.27 25.94
N ILE A 284 6.72 -5.10 24.95
CA ILE A 284 5.83 -6.25 25.08
C ILE A 284 6.63 -7.55 24.90
N PRO A 285 6.24 -8.66 25.55
CA PRO A 285 6.97 -9.91 25.41
C PRO A 285 6.93 -10.41 23.95
N ALA A 286 7.96 -11.13 23.53
CA ALA A 286 8.03 -11.74 22.19
C ALA A 286 7.13 -12.97 22.03
N LYS A 287 6.65 -13.54 23.15
CA LYS A 287 5.84 -14.76 23.24
C LYS A 287 4.87 -14.64 24.41
N LEU A 288 3.81 -15.43 24.38
CA LEU A 288 2.88 -15.60 25.50
C LEU A 288 3.57 -16.26 26.70
N HIS A 289 2.99 -16.15 27.88
CA HIS A 289 3.51 -16.73 29.13
C HIS A 289 3.68 -18.27 29.07
N ASP A 290 2.88 -18.96 28.25
CA ASP A 290 3.00 -20.40 27.99
C ASP A 290 4.12 -20.76 26.98
N GLY A 291 4.85 -19.76 26.49
CA GLY A 291 5.95 -19.91 25.53
C GLY A 291 5.52 -19.99 24.07
N LYS A 292 4.22 -19.88 23.76
CA LYS A 292 3.72 -19.88 22.38
C LYS A 292 3.83 -18.51 21.72
N PRO A 293 3.96 -18.44 20.38
CA PRO A 293 3.83 -17.18 19.66
C PRO A 293 2.38 -16.68 19.73
N TYR A 294 2.21 -15.36 19.81
CA TYR A 294 0.94 -14.71 19.51
C TYR A 294 0.96 -14.23 18.07
N THR A 295 -0.22 -14.04 17.49
CA THR A 295 -0.44 -13.56 16.12
C THR A 295 -1.05 -12.17 16.10
N PHE A 296 -1.98 -11.86 17.00
CA PHE A 296 -2.69 -10.59 17.01
C PHE A 296 -2.35 -9.76 18.25
N PHE A 297 -2.36 -8.45 18.05
CA PHE A 297 -2.23 -7.44 19.08
C PHE A 297 -3.50 -6.59 19.11
N SER A 298 -3.98 -6.26 20.31
CA SER A 298 -5.04 -5.28 20.52
C SER A 298 -4.65 -4.36 21.68
N TYR A 299 -4.73 -3.06 21.45
CA TYR A 299 -4.64 -2.01 22.46
C TYR A 299 -5.99 -1.83 23.17
N HIS A 300 -5.93 -1.61 24.48
CA HIS A 300 -7.05 -1.27 25.34
C HIS A 300 -6.70 -0.04 26.17
N GLY A 301 -7.64 0.90 26.28
CA GLY A 301 -7.53 2.07 27.15
C GLY A 301 -8.80 2.23 27.97
N ASP A 302 -8.66 2.54 29.26
CA ASP A 302 -9.80 2.78 30.14
C ASP A 302 -9.53 3.89 31.17
N ILE A 303 -10.56 4.66 31.51
CA ILE A 303 -10.48 5.74 32.51
C ILE A 303 -11.68 5.72 33.45
N ASP A 304 -11.46 6.21 34.69
CA ASP A 304 -12.45 6.33 35.75
C ASP A 304 -13.19 5.01 36.07
N GLY A 305 -12.44 3.91 36.18
CA GLY A 305 -13.02 2.60 36.44
C GLY A 305 -13.85 2.10 35.24
N SER A 306 -13.31 2.27 34.03
CA SER A 306 -13.94 1.88 32.77
C SER A 306 -15.25 2.62 32.44
N ALA A 307 -15.43 3.84 32.97
CA ALA A 307 -16.54 4.72 32.59
C ALA A 307 -16.41 5.21 31.13
N SER A 308 -15.19 5.27 30.61
CA SER A 308 -14.91 5.38 29.18
C SER A 308 -13.79 4.42 28.79
N VAL A 309 -13.97 3.74 27.66
CA VAL A 309 -13.09 2.65 27.21
C VAL A 309 -12.90 2.73 25.70
N VAL A 310 -11.73 2.30 25.25
CA VAL A 310 -11.44 1.90 23.87
C VAL A 310 -10.82 0.50 23.86
N ASP A 311 -11.36 -0.39 23.03
CA ASP A 311 -10.81 -1.71 22.72
C ASP A 311 -10.59 -1.78 21.22
N THR A 312 -9.37 -2.07 20.78
CA THR A 312 -9.08 -2.06 19.34
C THR A 312 -9.41 -3.36 18.63
N THR A 313 -9.70 -3.25 17.33
CA THR A 313 -9.69 -4.40 16.42
C THR A 313 -8.32 -5.08 16.48
N PRO A 314 -8.22 -6.38 16.79
CA PRO A 314 -6.92 -7.05 16.83
C PRO A 314 -6.32 -7.21 15.42
N PHE A 315 -5.07 -6.78 15.25
CA PHE A 315 -4.30 -6.95 14.01
C PHE A 315 -2.93 -7.59 14.27
N PRO A 316 -2.32 -8.28 13.30
CA PRO A 316 -0.92 -8.67 13.38
C PRO A 316 -0.02 -7.44 13.49
N ILE A 317 1.00 -7.50 14.36
CA ILE A 317 1.97 -6.40 14.53
C ILE A 317 2.78 -6.21 13.25
N GLU A 318 3.12 -7.30 12.58
CA GLU A 318 3.84 -7.28 11.32
C GLU A 318 2.88 -7.50 10.16
N GLU A 319 3.07 -6.76 9.08
CA GLU A 319 2.32 -6.94 7.85
C GLU A 319 2.53 -8.37 7.34
N ARG A 320 1.43 -9.15 7.29
CA ARG A 320 1.45 -10.46 6.64
C ARG A 320 1.62 -10.25 5.14
N ARG A 321 2.88 -10.21 4.69
CA ARG A 321 3.20 -10.34 3.27
C ARG A 321 2.90 -11.76 2.84
N ILE A 322 1.67 -12.01 2.41
CA ILE A 322 1.38 -13.18 1.59
C ILE A 322 2.14 -12.94 0.29
N ARG A 323 3.37 -13.47 0.21
CA ARG A 323 4.14 -13.46 -1.03
C ARG A 323 3.39 -14.38 -1.99
N ASP A 324 3.13 -13.90 -3.20
CA ASP A 324 2.62 -14.78 -4.25
C ASP A 324 3.62 -15.93 -4.43
N PRO A 325 3.16 -17.18 -4.41
CA PRO A 325 4.05 -18.32 -4.52
C PRO A 325 4.73 -18.31 -5.90
N VAL A 326 5.98 -18.74 -5.92
CA VAL A 326 6.79 -18.78 -7.13
C VAL A 326 6.75 -20.18 -7.72
N LEU A 327 6.47 -20.26 -9.03
CA LEU A 327 6.49 -21.48 -9.82
C LEU A 327 7.55 -21.40 -10.92
N ILE A 328 8.57 -22.25 -10.84
CA ILE A 328 9.58 -22.41 -11.88
C ILE A 328 9.07 -23.37 -12.96
N VAL A 329 9.07 -22.94 -14.21
CA VAL A 329 8.75 -23.75 -15.39
C VAL A 329 10.05 -23.97 -16.19
N PRO A 330 10.68 -25.16 -16.05
CA PRO A 330 11.94 -25.44 -16.73
C PRO A 330 11.75 -25.62 -18.24
N GLY A 331 12.87 -25.66 -18.98
CA GLY A 331 12.91 -26.01 -20.42
C GLY A 331 13.34 -27.45 -20.67
N LEU A 332 13.84 -27.74 -21.88
CA LEU A 332 14.42 -29.04 -22.24
C LEU A 332 15.46 -29.50 -21.20
N LEU A 333 15.39 -30.77 -20.80
CA LEU A 333 16.23 -31.39 -19.74
C LEU A 333 16.12 -30.78 -18.34
N GLY A 334 15.22 -29.83 -18.10
CA GLY A 334 15.15 -29.15 -16.80
C GLY A 334 14.29 -29.86 -15.76
N SER A 335 13.64 -30.99 -16.08
CA SER A 335 12.96 -31.85 -15.10
C SER A 335 13.04 -33.33 -15.45
N TRP A 336 13.15 -34.17 -14.42
CA TRP A 336 13.36 -35.62 -14.58
C TRP A 336 12.52 -36.41 -13.59
N LEU A 337 11.96 -37.52 -14.05
CA LEU A 337 11.22 -38.44 -13.18
C LEU A 337 12.19 -39.46 -12.58
N HIS A 338 12.42 -39.40 -11.28
CA HIS A 338 13.28 -40.32 -10.54
C HIS A 338 12.46 -41.01 -9.43
N ASN A 339 12.42 -42.35 -9.44
CA ASN A 339 11.65 -43.17 -8.48
C ASN A 339 10.16 -42.79 -8.33
N GLY A 340 9.55 -42.23 -9.38
CA GLY A 340 8.14 -41.83 -9.37
C GLY A 340 7.89 -40.38 -8.96
N GLU A 341 8.93 -39.66 -8.53
CA GLU A 341 8.88 -38.24 -8.18
C GLU A 341 9.61 -37.39 -9.22
N TRP A 342 9.09 -36.20 -9.48
CA TRP A 342 9.78 -35.25 -10.35
C TRP A 342 10.87 -34.52 -9.58
N GLU A 343 12.03 -34.34 -10.22
CA GLU A 343 13.16 -33.56 -9.72
C GLU A 343 13.50 -32.43 -10.70
N LEU A 344 13.83 -31.25 -10.18
CA LEU A 344 14.24 -30.08 -10.95
C LEU A 344 15.74 -30.19 -11.31
N ASP A 345 16.03 -30.36 -12.60
CA ASP A 345 17.36 -30.42 -13.18
C ASP A 345 18.47 -31.13 -12.34
N PRO A 346 18.29 -32.41 -11.97
CA PRO A 346 19.29 -33.18 -11.23
C PRO A 346 20.58 -33.48 -12.02
N ILE A 347 20.64 -33.18 -13.32
CA ILE A 347 21.81 -33.48 -14.16
C ILE A 347 22.70 -32.27 -14.37
N LEU A 348 22.12 -31.11 -14.69
CA LEU A 348 22.90 -29.90 -15.01
C LEU A 348 22.97 -28.93 -13.84
N HIS A 349 22.09 -29.06 -12.84
CA HIS A 349 22.04 -28.21 -11.65
C HIS A 349 21.92 -26.71 -11.98
N SER A 350 21.31 -26.38 -13.12
CA SER A 350 21.21 -25.02 -13.65
C SER A 350 20.33 -24.12 -12.79
N PHE A 351 19.42 -24.72 -12.00
CA PHE A 351 18.46 -23.99 -11.16
C PHE A 351 18.93 -23.81 -9.71
N ASN A 352 20.00 -24.46 -9.26
CA ASN A 352 20.42 -24.45 -7.84
C ASN A 352 20.59 -23.02 -7.32
N ASN A 353 21.34 -22.17 -8.03
CA ASN A 353 21.57 -20.79 -7.58
C ASN A 353 20.28 -19.95 -7.55
N LEU A 354 19.34 -20.19 -8.46
CA LEU A 354 18.05 -19.50 -8.47
C LEU A 354 17.19 -19.97 -7.28
N TRP A 355 17.17 -21.28 -7.05
CA TRP A 355 16.46 -21.88 -5.93
C TRP A 355 16.97 -21.34 -4.59
N ASP A 356 18.28 -21.40 -4.36
CA ASP A 356 18.94 -20.90 -3.15
C ASP A 356 18.67 -19.40 -2.93
N ALA A 357 18.65 -18.61 -4.01
CA ALA A 357 18.35 -17.18 -3.93
C ALA A 357 16.89 -16.91 -3.51
N LEU A 358 15.94 -17.73 -3.98
CA LEU A 358 14.54 -17.63 -3.59
C LEU A 358 14.33 -18.08 -2.14
N GLU A 359 15.00 -19.14 -1.70
CA GLU A 359 14.99 -19.56 -0.29
C GLU A 359 15.58 -18.47 0.62
N LEU A 360 16.72 -17.89 0.25
CA LEU A 360 17.32 -16.78 0.97
C LEU A 360 16.41 -15.55 1.01
N ALA A 361 15.62 -15.34 -0.04
CA ALA A 361 14.62 -14.27 -0.07
C ALA A 361 13.46 -14.56 0.89
N GLY A 362 13.27 -15.79 1.38
CA GLY A 362 12.21 -16.19 2.31
C GLY A 362 11.07 -16.98 1.67
N TYR A 363 11.30 -17.61 0.51
CA TYR A 363 10.39 -18.61 -0.03
C TYR A 363 10.72 -20.01 0.52
N GLU A 364 9.71 -20.87 0.65
CA GLU A 364 9.84 -22.19 1.27
C GLU A 364 9.36 -23.26 0.28
N GLU A 365 10.18 -24.30 0.06
CA GLU A 365 9.84 -25.43 -0.79
C GLU A 365 8.49 -26.05 -0.37
N ASN A 366 7.63 -26.33 -1.35
CA ASN A 366 6.31 -26.93 -1.17
C ASN A 366 5.30 -26.08 -0.37
N ALA A 367 5.65 -24.86 0.05
CA ALA A 367 4.75 -23.91 0.70
C ALA A 367 4.56 -22.62 -0.13
N SER A 368 5.66 -22.06 -0.63
CA SER A 368 5.66 -20.84 -1.46
C SER A 368 6.66 -20.87 -2.62
N LEU A 369 7.50 -21.91 -2.71
CA LEU A 369 8.39 -22.18 -3.84
C LEU A 369 8.08 -23.55 -4.45
N PHE A 370 7.86 -23.56 -5.76
CA PHE A 370 7.45 -24.73 -6.51
C PHE A 370 8.14 -24.79 -7.87
N PHE A 371 8.14 -25.96 -8.51
CA PHE A 371 8.46 -26.11 -9.91
C PHE A 371 7.44 -27.03 -10.62
N LEU A 372 7.35 -26.91 -11.95
CA LEU A 372 6.60 -27.83 -12.80
C LEU A 372 7.54 -28.94 -13.29
N GLY A 373 7.37 -30.15 -12.76
CA GLY A 373 8.02 -31.35 -13.29
C GLY A 373 7.18 -31.96 -14.41
N TYR A 374 7.76 -32.11 -15.60
CA TYR A 374 7.07 -32.67 -16.77
C TYR A 374 8.02 -33.39 -17.74
N ASP A 375 7.45 -34.18 -18.65
CA ASP A 375 8.21 -34.82 -19.73
C ASP A 375 8.41 -33.83 -20.88
N PHE A 376 9.61 -33.26 -20.96
CA PHE A 376 9.97 -32.24 -21.94
C PHE A 376 9.83 -32.68 -23.40
N ARG A 377 9.64 -33.97 -23.70
CA ARG A 377 9.46 -34.48 -25.07
C ARG A 377 8.04 -34.30 -25.61
N GLN A 378 7.08 -34.03 -24.72
CA GLN A 378 5.67 -33.89 -25.07
C GLN A 378 5.38 -32.51 -25.67
N SER A 379 4.21 -32.35 -26.28
CA SER A 379 3.76 -31.06 -26.81
C SER A 379 3.59 -30.05 -25.67
N ASN A 380 4.04 -28.82 -25.91
CA ASN A 380 3.87 -27.67 -25.03
C ASN A 380 2.39 -27.35 -24.79
N VAL A 381 1.48 -27.71 -25.71
CA VAL A 381 0.02 -27.63 -25.51
C VAL A 381 -0.44 -28.54 -24.38
N LYS A 382 0.08 -29.76 -24.32
CA LYS A 382 -0.22 -30.69 -23.24
C LYS A 382 0.40 -30.23 -21.93
N THR A 383 1.67 -29.81 -21.96
CA THR A 383 2.36 -29.31 -20.76
C THR A 383 1.70 -28.04 -20.20
N ALA A 384 1.10 -27.19 -21.03
CA ALA A 384 0.34 -26.04 -20.56
C ALA A 384 -0.90 -26.43 -19.73
N GLN A 385 -1.52 -27.56 -20.04
CA GLN A 385 -2.62 -28.11 -19.21
C GLN A 385 -2.08 -28.67 -17.88
N GLU A 386 -0.89 -29.26 -17.87
CA GLU A 386 -0.20 -29.67 -16.64
C GLU A 386 0.19 -28.46 -15.78
N LEU A 387 0.62 -27.35 -16.41
CA LEU A 387 0.87 -26.07 -15.76
C LEU A 387 -0.40 -25.53 -15.08
N LYS A 388 -1.54 -25.50 -15.79
CA LYS A 388 -2.85 -25.11 -15.23
C LYS A 388 -3.19 -25.91 -13.98
N GLN A 389 -3.02 -27.23 -14.03
CA GLN A 389 -3.30 -28.12 -12.88
C GLN A 389 -2.34 -27.85 -11.72
N LYS A 390 -1.05 -27.62 -12.00
CA LYS A 390 -0.05 -27.31 -10.98
C LYS A 390 -0.35 -25.98 -10.28
N ILE A 391 -0.73 -24.94 -11.02
CA ILE A 391 -1.13 -23.64 -10.47
C ILE A 391 -2.36 -23.80 -9.57
N ALA A 392 -3.37 -24.55 -10.00
CA ALA A 392 -4.55 -24.82 -9.18
C ALA A 392 -4.21 -25.56 -7.87
N ALA A 393 -3.27 -26.51 -7.90
CA ALA A 393 -2.79 -27.21 -6.71
C ALA A 393 -2.04 -26.25 -5.76
N ILE A 394 -1.16 -25.39 -6.29
CA ILE A 394 -0.44 -24.37 -5.51
C ILE A 394 -1.42 -23.44 -4.81
N LYS A 395 -2.42 -22.93 -5.54
CA LYS A 395 -3.46 -22.06 -4.98
C LYS A 395 -4.23 -22.69 -3.82
N THR A 396 -4.43 -24.00 -3.86
CA THR A 396 -5.06 -24.76 -2.77
C THR A 396 -4.15 -24.83 -1.53
N ILE A 397 -2.83 -24.89 -1.71
CA ILE A 397 -1.83 -24.95 -0.62
C ILE A 397 -1.69 -23.59 0.07
N CYS A 398 -1.49 -22.52 -0.71
CA CYS A 398 -1.23 -21.17 -0.19
C CYS A 398 -2.51 -20.41 0.21
N GLY A 399 -3.69 -20.80 -0.26
CA GLY A 399 -4.92 -20.00 -0.16
C GLY A 399 -4.87 -18.68 -0.94
N CYS A 400 -3.96 -18.58 -1.92
CA CYS A 400 -3.65 -17.37 -2.65
C CYS A 400 -4.40 -17.30 -4.00
N PRO A 401 -4.70 -16.08 -4.50
CA PRO A 401 -5.48 -15.91 -5.73
C PRO A 401 -4.66 -16.13 -7.00
N LYS A 402 -3.34 -15.88 -6.96
CA LYS A 402 -2.43 -15.89 -8.11
C LYS A 402 -1.06 -16.46 -7.74
N VAL A 403 -0.23 -16.72 -8.74
CA VAL A 403 1.16 -17.16 -8.60
C VAL A 403 2.09 -16.32 -9.48
N ASP A 404 3.37 -16.29 -9.12
CA ASP A 404 4.45 -15.74 -9.96
C ASP A 404 5.14 -16.87 -10.71
N VAL A 405 5.28 -16.74 -12.03
CA VAL A 405 5.86 -17.77 -12.90
C VAL A 405 7.22 -17.33 -13.42
N ILE A 406 8.26 -18.12 -13.14
CA ILE A 406 9.58 -17.99 -13.76
C ILE A 406 9.73 -19.09 -14.79
N ALA A 407 9.78 -18.73 -16.07
CA ALA A 407 9.80 -19.68 -17.18
C ALA A 407 11.13 -19.60 -17.94
N HIS A 408 11.87 -20.70 -17.99
CA HIS A 408 13.19 -20.77 -18.62
C HIS A 408 13.13 -21.48 -19.97
N SER A 409 13.79 -20.89 -20.99
CA SER A 409 13.95 -21.49 -22.32
C SER A 409 12.58 -21.92 -22.89
N MET A 410 12.44 -23.18 -23.31
CA MET A 410 11.19 -23.78 -23.79
C MET A 410 10.02 -23.66 -22.78
N GLY A 411 10.29 -23.63 -21.48
CA GLY A 411 9.27 -23.45 -20.45
C GLY A 411 8.48 -22.15 -20.60
N GLY A 412 9.07 -21.12 -21.20
CA GLY A 412 8.33 -19.90 -21.54
C GLY A 412 7.29 -20.10 -22.63
N LEU A 413 7.48 -21.04 -23.55
CA LEU A 413 6.46 -21.40 -24.54
C LEU A 413 5.29 -22.16 -23.90
N VAL A 414 5.58 -23.01 -22.90
CA VAL A 414 4.54 -23.64 -22.05
C VAL A 414 3.72 -22.57 -21.32
N ALA A 415 4.40 -21.61 -20.68
CA ALA A 415 3.74 -20.54 -19.96
C ALA A 415 2.89 -19.66 -20.89
N ARG A 416 3.43 -19.26 -22.05
CA ARG A 416 2.68 -18.55 -23.11
C ARG A 416 1.45 -19.30 -23.57
N GLN A 417 1.60 -20.58 -23.88
CA GLN A 417 0.49 -21.43 -24.29
C GLN A 417 -0.63 -21.49 -23.24
N TYR A 418 -0.29 -21.50 -21.95
CA TYR A 418 -1.30 -21.43 -20.91
C TYR A 418 -2.00 -20.06 -20.87
N VAL A 419 -1.24 -18.98 -20.73
CA VAL A 419 -1.81 -17.64 -20.48
C VAL A 419 -2.49 -17.00 -21.70
N GLN A 420 -2.13 -17.45 -22.91
CA GLN A 420 -2.75 -17.02 -24.17
C GLN A 420 -3.98 -17.87 -24.52
N SER A 421 -4.19 -19.03 -23.88
CA SER A 421 -5.35 -19.89 -24.19
C SER A 421 -6.66 -19.37 -23.59
N ASP A 422 -7.78 -19.84 -24.16
CA ASP A 422 -9.12 -19.68 -23.58
C ASP A 422 -9.27 -20.32 -22.19
N ASP A 423 -8.35 -21.24 -21.84
CA ASP A 423 -8.31 -21.95 -20.57
C ASP A 423 -7.66 -21.16 -19.43
N TYR A 424 -7.11 -19.97 -19.71
CA TYR A 424 -6.42 -19.14 -18.72
C TYR A 424 -7.38 -18.67 -17.62
N ALA A 425 -7.09 -19.04 -16.37
CA ALA A 425 -7.97 -18.81 -15.23
C ALA A 425 -7.71 -17.48 -14.48
N ASN A 426 -6.98 -16.53 -15.08
CA ASN A 426 -6.60 -15.25 -14.46
C ASN A 426 -5.83 -15.43 -13.13
N ASP A 427 -4.94 -16.41 -13.09
CA ASP A 427 -4.28 -16.89 -11.88
C ASP A 427 -2.75 -16.76 -11.90
N VAL A 428 -2.21 -15.95 -12.83
CA VAL A 428 -0.80 -15.55 -12.88
C VAL A 428 -0.71 -14.04 -12.62
N ASP A 429 0.15 -13.62 -11.68
CA ASP A 429 0.41 -12.20 -11.42
C ASP A 429 1.59 -11.70 -12.24
N GLN A 430 2.74 -12.35 -12.09
CA GLN A 430 3.94 -12.05 -12.87
C GLN A 430 4.38 -13.24 -13.73
N LEU A 431 4.86 -12.94 -14.94
CA LEU A 431 5.47 -13.92 -15.83
C LEU A 431 6.85 -13.44 -16.27
N ILE A 432 7.87 -14.14 -15.81
CA ILE A 432 9.28 -13.81 -16.03
C ILE A 432 9.86 -14.83 -17.01
N PHE A 433 10.21 -14.38 -18.22
CA PHE A 433 10.89 -15.20 -19.22
C PHE A 433 12.40 -15.09 -19.05
N LEU A 434 13.07 -16.24 -19.05
CA LEU A 434 14.53 -16.36 -19.04
C LEU A 434 14.96 -17.06 -20.33
N GLY A 435 15.41 -16.29 -21.33
CA GLY A 435 15.93 -16.84 -22.59
C GLY A 435 14.90 -17.66 -23.40
N THR A 436 13.62 -17.29 -23.37
CA THR A 436 12.56 -18.01 -24.08
C THR A 436 12.66 -17.82 -25.60
N PRO A 437 12.65 -18.89 -26.42
CA PRO A 437 12.73 -18.80 -27.87
C PRO A 437 11.38 -18.41 -28.48
N HIS A 438 10.95 -17.16 -28.30
CA HIS A 438 9.62 -16.66 -28.72
C HIS A 438 9.31 -16.84 -30.21
N LEU A 439 10.34 -16.90 -31.06
CA LEU A 439 10.24 -17.12 -32.52
C LEU A 439 10.90 -18.44 -32.97
N GLY A 440 11.28 -19.29 -32.01
CA GLY A 440 11.89 -20.59 -32.22
C GLY A 440 13.43 -20.53 -32.22
N SER A 441 14.05 -21.70 -32.30
CA SER A 441 15.49 -21.90 -32.19
C SER A 441 16.00 -22.63 -33.44
N PRO A 442 16.88 -22.03 -34.25
CA PRO A 442 17.44 -22.68 -35.45
C PRO A 442 18.13 -24.01 -35.16
N LYS A 443 18.59 -24.19 -33.92
CA LYS A 443 19.20 -25.44 -33.48
C LYS A 443 18.22 -26.62 -33.43
N ALA A 444 16.94 -26.36 -33.17
CA ALA A 444 15.91 -27.40 -33.19
C ALA A 444 15.84 -28.09 -34.56
N TYR A 445 16.16 -27.38 -35.65
CA TYR A 445 16.19 -27.94 -36.99
C TYR A 445 17.22 -29.08 -37.14
N LEU A 446 18.41 -28.95 -36.55
CA LEU A 446 19.43 -30.00 -36.63
C LEU A 446 18.95 -31.29 -35.96
N ALA A 447 18.27 -31.15 -34.81
CA ALA A 447 17.72 -32.27 -34.07
C ALA A 447 16.55 -32.89 -34.85
N TRP A 448 15.64 -32.05 -35.34
CA TRP A 448 14.45 -32.45 -36.06
C TRP A 448 14.79 -33.12 -37.41
N GLU A 449 15.40 -32.41 -38.35
CA GLU A 449 15.67 -32.92 -39.71
C GLU A 449 16.90 -33.84 -39.81
N GLY A 450 17.84 -33.73 -38.86
CA GLY A 450 19.11 -34.45 -38.92
C GLY A 450 19.30 -35.52 -37.84
N GLY A 451 18.51 -35.52 -36.77
CA GLY A 451 18.83 -36.29 -35.56
C GLY A 451 20.16 -35.88 -34.92
N GLU A 452 20.65 -34.68 -35.22
CA GLU A 452 21.94 -34.14 -34.77
C GLU A 452 21.71 -33.02 -33.75
N MET A 453 22.32 -33.08 -32.57
CA MET A 453 22.13 -32.03 -31.55
C MET A 453 23.05 -30.81 -31.75
N GLY A 454 23.80 -30.77 -32.87
CA GLY A 454 24.72 -29.68 -33.25
C GLY A 454 25.90 -29.47 -32.28
N PRO A 455 26.91 -28.64 -32.63
CA PRO A 455 28.00 -28.33 -31.71
C PRO A 455 27.59 -27.30 -30.64
N ASP A 456 27.99 -27.57 -29.40
CA ASP A 456 28.12 -26.74 -28.19
C ASP A 456 27.50 -25.31 -28.17
N ILE A 457 26.17 -25.19 -28.11
CA ILE A 457 25.45 -23.90 -28.04
C ILE A 457 24.51 -23.80 -26.81
N PHE A 458 24.00 -24.91 -26.25
CA PHE A 458 23.31 -24.88 -24.93
C PHE A 458 24.30 -25.10 -23.77
N GLY A 459 25.60 -25.09 -24.08
CA GLY A 459 26.69 -25.56 -23.24
C GLY A 459 27.09 -26.99 -23.61
N VAL A 460 28.40 -27.24 -23.67
CA VAL A 460 29.01 -28.54 -24.05
C VAL A 460 28.35 -29.71 -23.30
N THR A 461 28.09 -29.52 -22.00
CA THR A 461 27.51 -30.51 -21.12
C THR A 461 26.05 -30.81 -21.45
N ALA A 462 25.23 -29.79 -21.71
CA ALA A 462 23.80 -29.96 -22.02
C ALA A 462 23.62 -30.66 -23.38
N ASP A 463 24.35 -30.24 -24.39
CA ASP A 463 24.29 -30.81 -25.75
C ASP A 463 24.78 -32.25 -25.80
N THR A 464 25.88 -32.53 -25.11
CA THR A 464 26.40 -33.89 -24.97
C THR A 464 25.42 -34.78 -24.22
N THR A 465 24.76 -34.26 -23.17
CA THR A 465 23.77 -34.99 -22.39
C THR A 465 22.53 -35.31 -23.24
N LEU A 466 22.00 -34.32 -23.94
CA LEU A 466 20.84 -34.47 -24.84
C LEU A 466 21.13 -35.50 -25.94
N ALA A 467 22.30 -35.41 -26.57
CA ALA A 467 22.71 -36.35 -27.61
C ALA A 467 22.86 -37.78 -27.06
N ARG A 468 23.44 -37.96 -25.87
CA ARG A 468 23.55 -39.27 -25.22
C ARG A 468 22.19 -39.84 -24.87
N LEU A 469 21.30 -39.02 -24.32
CA LEU A 469 19.94 -39.43 -23.97
C LEU A 469 19.18 -39.91 -25.20
N PHE A 470 19.13 -39.12 -26.27
CA PHE A 470 18.38 -39.51 -27.47
C PHE A 470 18.99 -40.72 -28.17
N ARG A 471 20.32 -40.85 -28.23
CA ARG A 471 20.97 -42.07 -28.75
C ARG A 471 20.65 -43.30 -27.90
N GLY A 472 20.62 -43.15 -26.58
CA GLY A 472 20.24 -44.21 -25.65
C GLY A 472 18.79 -44.63 -25.83
N ALA A 473 17.88 -43.65 -25.86
CA ALA A 473 16.45 -43.86 -26.06
C ALA A 473 16.14 -44.51 -27.42
N ALA A 474 16.76 -44.03 -28.50
CA ALA A 474 16.63 -44.62 -29.82
C ALA A 474 17.04 -46.10 -29.83
N ARG A 475 18.20 -46.44 -29.23
CA ARG A 475 18.68 -47.83 -29.12
C ARG A 475 17.77 -48.70 -28.27
N HIS A 476 17.33 -48.19 -27.12
CA HIS A 476 16.45 -48.90 -26.20
C HIS A 476 15.10 -49.24 -26.85
N ASP A 477 14.53 -48.27 -27.56
CA ASP A 477 13.23 -48.42 -28.23
C ASP A 477 13.34 -49.07 -29.63
N GLY A 478 14.54 -49.51 -30.04
CA GLY A 478 14.76 -50.29 -31.26
C GLY A 478 14.81 -49.49 -32.57
N PHE A 479 15.00 -48.18 -32.51
CA PHE A 479 15.13 -47.31 -33.68
C PHE A 479 16.53 -47.36 -34.29
N ALA A 480 16.59 -47.31 -35.63
CA ALA A 480 17.86 -47.39 -36.37
C ALA A 480 18.71 -46.12 -36.22
N SER A 481 18.09 -44.96 -35.98
CA SER A 481 18.76 -43.68 -35.77
C SER A 481 17.99 -42.79 -34.78
N VAL A 482 18.64 -41.71 -34.32
CA VAL A 482 17.98 -40.66 -33.51
C VAL A 482 16.90 -39.96 -34.33
N PHE A 483 17.12 -39.76 -35.63
CA PHE A 483 16.14 -39.21 -36.55
C PHE A 483 14.85 -40.06 -36.58
N ASP A 484 14.99 -41.38 -36.73
CA ASP A 484 13.85 -42.31 -36.74
C ASP A 484 13.11 -42.31 -35.39
N TYR A 485 13.85 -42.18 -34.27
CA TYR A 485 13.26 -42.06 -32.94
C TYR A 485 12.44 -40.77 -32.80
N ILE A 486 13.00 -39.62 -33.20
CA ILE A 486 12.34 -38.32 -33.07
C ILE A 486 11.02 -38.30 -33.85
N HIS A 487 10.95 -38.93 -35.02
CA HIS A 487 9.74 -38.97 -35.84
C HIS A 487 8.80 -40.14 -35.52
N GLY A 488 9.35 -41.31 -35.19
CA GLY A 488 8.57 -42.51 -34.90
C GLY A 488 7.98 -42.55 -33.49
N LYS A 489 8.55 -41.76 -32.57
CA LYS A 489 8.00 -41.46 -31.24
C LYS A 489 8.05 -39.93 -31.05
N PRO A 490 7.09 -39.20 -31.65
CA PRO A 490 7.19 -37.76 -31.89
C PRO A 490 7.60 -37.00 -30.63
N VAL A 491 8.80 -36.43 -30.67
CA VAL A 491 9.28 -35.46 -29.68
C VAL A 491 8.70 -34.11 -30.08
N ALA A 492 7.40 -33.93 -29.86
CA ALA A 492 6.61 -32.81 -30.38
C ALA A 492 7.18 -31.44 -29.96
N SER A 493 7.74 -31.35 -28.76
CA SER A 493 8.40 -30.12 -28.29
C SER A 493 9.57 -29.67 -29.17
N LEU A 494 10.28 -30.57 -29.86
CA LEU A 494 11.34 -30.20 -30.80
C LEU A 494 10.78 -29.59 -32.09
N GLU A 495 9.66 -30.13 -32.60
CA GLU A 495 8.92 -29.53 -33.71
C GLU A 495 8.43 -28.12 -33.34
N GLU A 496 7.88 -27.99 -32.13
CA GLU A 496 7.35 -26.75 -31.57
C GLU A 496 8.44 -25.73 -31.19
N LEU A 497 9.71 -26.09 -31.32
CA LEU A 497 10.85 -25.20 -31.20
C LEU A 497 11.42 -24.76 -32.55
N LEU A 498 10.94 -25.29 -33.68
CA LEU A 498 11.41 -24.89 -35.01
C LEU A 498 11.11 -23.39 -35.26
N PRO A 499 12.02 -22.63 -35.88
CA PRO A 499 11.76 -21.21 -36.09
C PRO A 499 10.65 -20.91 -37.10
N ILE A 500 10.05 -19.73 -36.93
CA ILE A 500 8.99 -19.18 -37.81
C ILE A 500 9.49 -17.98 -38.64
N TYR A 501 10.81 -17.93 -38.90
CA TYR A 501 11.49 -16.91 -39.68
C TYR A 501 12.48 -17.56 -40.65
N ASP A 502 13.23 -16.78 -41.42
CA ASP A 502 14.22 -17.30 -42.37
C ASP A 502 15.48 -17.79 -41.62
N TYR A 503 15.76 -19.09 -41.62
CA TYR A 503 16.90 -19.68 -40.87
C TYR A 503 17.73 -20.73 -41.61
N LEU A 504 17.37 -21.08 -42.85
CA LEU A 504 18.13 -22.00 -43.71
C LEU A 504 18.82 -21.27 -44.85
N ILE A 505 20.01 -21.75 -45.21
CA ILE A 505 20.78 -21.30 -46.37
C ILE A 505 20.88 -22.47 -47.35
N ASP A 506 20.55 -22.23 -48.61
CA ASP A 506 20.65 -23.22 -49.68
C ASP A 506 22.11 -23.47 -50.06
N GLU A 507 22.57 -24.73 -49.99
CA GLU A 507 23.96 -25.09 -50.29
C GLU A 507 24.35 -24.82 -51.76
N SER A 508 23.37 -24.84 -52.67
CA SER A 508 23.59 -24.66 -54.11
C SER A 508 23.98 -23.26 -54.53
N ASP A 509 23.46 -22.23 -53.85
CA ASP A 509 23.62 -20.81 -54.23
C ASP A 509 23.93 -19.87 -53.04
N ASN A 510 24.01 -20.43 -51.82
CA ASN A 510 24.28 -19.72 -50.57
C ASN A 510 23.29 -18.59 -50.27
N GLN A 511 22.05 -18.70 -50.77
CA GLN A 511 20.97 -17.77 -50.50
C GLN A 511 20.18 -18.20 -49.25
N ILE A 512 19.70 -17.21 -48.49
CA ILE A 512 18.76 -17.48 -47.39
C ILE A 512 17.41 -17.89 -47.98
N ARG A 513 16.86 -18.99 -47.50
CA ARG A 513 15.56 -19.50 -47.94
C ARG A 513 14.45 -18.78 -47.19
N SER A 514 13.43 -18.30 -47.90
CA SER A 514 12.28 -17.66 -47.25
C SER A 514 11.31 -18.67 -46.62
N TYR A 515 11.00 -18.48 -45.35
CA TYR A 515 9.99 -19.25 -44.63
C TYR A 515 8.59 -18.97 -45.23
N SER A 516 7.74 -19.96 -45.48
CA SER A 516 7.80 -21.37 -45.09
C SER A 516 8.13 -22.34 -46.23
N ASP A 517 8.66 -21.86 -47.38
CA ASP A 517 8.89 -22.74 -48.53
C ASP A 517 9.94 -23.81 -48.23
N ARG A 518 9.55 -25.09 -48.34
CA ARG A 518 10.42 -26.25 -48.04
C ARG A 518 11.06 -26.18 -46.65
N TYR A 519 10.35 -25.63 -45.68
CA TYR A 519 10.67 -25.70 -44.25
C TYR A 519 9.76 -26.71 -43.55
N PRO A 520 10.24 -27.41 -42.50
CA PRO A 520 9.33 -27.96 -41.50
C PRO A 520 8.62 -26.80 -40.80
N ARG A 521 7.28 -26.84 -40.73
CA ARG A 521 6.46 -25.73 -40.20
C ARG A 521 6.12 -25.93 -38.74
N ASN A 522 6.29 -24.86 -37.95
CA ASN A 522 5.91 -24.82 -36.55
C ASN A 522 4.55 -24.13 -36.36
N ARG A 523 3.46 -24.88 -36.55
CA ARG A 523 2.10 -24.30 -36.42
C ARG A 523 1.81 -23.78 -35.02
N PHE A 524 2.28 -24.49 -33.98
CA PHE A 524 2.14 -24.07 -32.59
C PHE A 524 2.70 -22.65 -32.37
N LEU A 525 3.90 -22.39 -32.85
CA LEU A 525 4.53 -21.10 -32.63
C LEU A 525 4.02 -20.02 -33.59
N GLU A 526 3.58 -20.39 -34.79
CA GLU A 526 2.83 -19.50 -35.68
C GLU A 526 1.55 -19.01 -35.00
N ASP A 527 0.79 -19.92 -34.38
CA ASP A 527 -0.46 -19.61 -33.67
C ASP A 527 -0.18 -18.72 -32.45
N LEU A 528 0.80 -19.08 -31.59
CA LEU A 528 1.18 -18.27 -30.42
C LEU A 528 1.63 -16.83 -30.76
N ASN A 529 2.14 -16.62 -31.96
CA ASN A 529 2.59 -15.32 -32.45
C ASN A 529 1.59 -14.67 -33.42
N ALA A 530 0.40 -15.25 -33.60
CA ALA A 530 -0.66 -14.60 -34.34
C ALA A 530 -1.02 -13.26 -33.64
N PRO A 531 -1.31 -12.17 -34.40
CA PRO A 531 -1.55 -10.86 -33.80
C PRO A 531 -2.61 -10.85 -32.70
N VAL A 532 -3.69 -11.62 -32.87
CA VAL A 532 -4.77 -11.75 -31.88
C VAL A 532 -4.28 -12.36 -30.57
N GLU A 533 -3.41 -13.37 -30.62
CA GLU A 533 -2.90 -14.07 -29.45
C GLU A 533 -1.89 -13.20 -28.67
N ILE A 534 -1.11 -12.38 -29.37
CA ILE A 534 -0.21 -11.40 -28.75
C ILE A 534 -1.01 -10.28 -28.06
N GLU A 535 -2.09 -9.81 -28.69
CA GLU A 535 -2.99 -8.82 -28.08
C GLU A 535 -3.68 -9.38 -26.82
N GLN A 536 -4.10 -10.64 -26.86
CA GLN A 536 -4.63 -11.32 -25.67
C GLN A 536 -3.62 -11.29 -24.52
N LEU A 537 -2.36 -11.67 -24.76
CA LEU A 537 -1.32 -11.64 -23.73
C LEU A 537 -1.18 -10.26 -23.07
N ALA A 538 -1.21 -9.19 -23.86
CA ALA A 538 -1.09 -7.81 -23.37
C ALA A 538 -2.30 -7.34 -22.55
N THR A 539 -3.48 -7.91 -22.79
CA THR A 539 -4.73 -7.50 -22.13
C THR A 539 -5.07 -8.33 -20.88
N ARG A 540 -4.35 -9.43 -20.60
CA ARG A 540 -4.56 -10.29 -19.41
C ARG A 540 -4.14 -9.66 -18.07
N GLY A 541 -3.55 -8.47 -18.06
CA GLY A 541 -3.11 -7.79 -16.83
C GLY A 541 -1.96 -8.50 -16.10
N ILE A 542 -1.23 -9.38 -16.79
CA ILE A 542 -0.03 -10.06 -16.26
C ILE A 542 1.17 -9.12 -16.39
N ARG A 543 1.98 -9.01 -15.34
CA ARG A 543 3.23 -8.26 -15.41
C ARG A 543 4.32 -9.11 -16.05
N ILE A 544 4.70 -8.78 -17.27
CA ILE A 544 5.67 -9.56 -18.05
C ILE A 544 7.06 -8.94 -17.95
N THR A 545 8.04 -9.75 -17.57
CA THR A 545 9.47 -9.42 -17.65
C THR A 545 10.14 -10.38 -18.62
N ASN A 546 10.93 -9.88 -19.55
CA ASN A 546 11.68 -10.71 -20.50
C ASN A 546 13.17 -10.42 -20.37
N ILE A 547 13.96 -11.44 -20.00
CA ILE A 547 15.39 -11.35 -19.66
C ILE A 547 16.23 -12.15 -20.65
#